data_AF-A9D845-F1
#
_entry.id   AF-A9D845-F1
#
_cell.length_a   1.000
_cell.length_b   1.000
_cell.length_c   1.000
_cell.angle_alpha   90.00
_cell.angle_beta   90.00
_cell.angle_gamma   90.00
#
_symmetry.space_group_name_H-M   'P 1'
#
loop_
_entity.id
_entity.type
_entity.pdbx_description
1 polymer ?
#
loop_
_entity_poly.entity_id
_entity_poly.type
_entity_poly.pdbx_seq_one_letter_code
_entity_poly.pdbx_strand_id
1 'polypeptide(L)'
;MNMKLAIKRRQLIKAIAAGGVLCQLGSFSALATQGKRLYMDGLCFLPDDLNDLKSSGIDAYLCDISDIEAIKQPDGTTNYKRTY
;
A
#
# COMPACT_ATOMS: atom_id res chain seq x y z
N MET A 1 -50.22 7.41 29.85
CA MET A 1 -50.54 8.44 28.85
C MET A 1 -49.56 8.28 27.70
N ASN A 2 -49.96 7.59 26.61
CA ASN A 2 -49.08 7.28 25.49
C ASN A 2 -49.10 8.42 24.47
N MET A 3 -48.01 9.18 24.38
CA MET A 3 -47.86 10.25 23.40
C MET A 3 -47.37 9.65 22.08
N LYS A 4 -48.28 9.45 21.13
CA LYS A 4 -47.92 9.11 19.75
C LYS A 4 -47.39 10.37 19.07
N LEU A 5 -46.09 10.44 18.81
CA LEU A 5 -45.48 11.56 18.10
C LEU A 5 -45.88 11.48 16.61
N ALA A 6 -46.91 12.22 16.22
CA ALA A 6 -47.31 12.33 14.82
C ALA A 6 -46.35 13.26 14.08
N ILE A 7 -45.28 12.69 13.51
CA ILE A 7 -44.35 13.44 12.65
C ILE A 7 -45.12 13.91 11.41
N LYS A 8 -45.34 15.22 11.28
CA LYS A 8 -46.02 15.77 10.11
C LYS A 8 -45.09 15.65 8.91
N ARG A 9 -45.53 14.95 7.85
CA ARG A 9 -44.79 14.75 6.58
C ARG A 9 -44.13 16.03 6.06
N ARG A 10 -44.83 17.16 6.16
CA ARG A 10 -44.33 18.48 5.74
C ARG A 10 -43.18 19.01 6.59
N GLN A 11 -43.18 18.73 7.91
CA GLN A 11 -42.07 19.09 8.79
C GLN A 11 -40.86 18.20 8.55
N LEU A 12 -41.07 16.91 8.30
CA LEU A 12 -40.01 15.98 7.92
C LEU A 12 -39.31 16.41 6.61
N ILE A 13 -40.09 16.73 5.57
CA ILE A 13 -39.53 17.18 4.29
C ILE A 13 -38.75 18.49 4.45
N LYS A 14 -39.24 19.43 5.27
CA LYS A 14 -38.53 20.68 5.58
C LYS A 14 -37.22 20.42 6.31
N ALA A 15 -37.20 19.50 7.27
CA ALA A 15 -35.99 19.12 7.99
C ALA A 15 -34.96 18.45 7.06
N ILE A 16 -35.41 17.56 6.17
CA ILE A 16 -34.54 16.90 5.18
C ILE A 16 -33.98 17.94 4.19
N ALA A 17 -34.80 18.86 3.70
CA ALA A 17 -34.34 19.92 2.80
C ALA A 17 -33.35 20.87 3.49
N ALA A 18 -33.60 21.25 4.74
CA ALA A 18 -32.68 22.07 5.53
C ALA A 18 -31.35 21.33 5.82
N GLY A 19 -31.41 20.04 6.12
CA GLY A 19 -30.22 19.19 6.28
C GLY A 19 -29.44 19.02 4.97
N GLY A 20 -30.12 18.86 3.84
CA GLY A 20 -29.51 18.71 2.52
C GLY A 20 -28.73 19.95 2.06
N VAL A 21 -29.19 21.15 2.41
CA VAL A 21 -28.46 22.41 2.14
C VAL A 21 -27.22 22.55 3.03
N LEU A 22 -27.24 22.00 4.24
CA LEU A 22 -26.08 21.96 5.14
C LEU A 22 -25.06 20.86 4.78
N CYS A 23 -25.47 19.83 4.02
CA CYS A 23 -24.62 18.71 3.61
C CYS A 23 -23.66 19.01 2.44
N GLN A 24 -23.48 20.28 2.03
CA GLN A 24 -22.57 20.58 0.91
C GLN A 24 -21.07 20.49 1.24
N LEU A 25 -20.65 20.25 2.49
CA LEU A 25 -19.23 20.16 2.85
C LEU A 25 -19.03 19.09 3.93
N GLY A 26 -18.12 18.13 3.85
CA GLY A 26 -16.99 18.03 2.95
C GLY A 26 -17.05 16.78 2.10
N SER A 27 -16.53 16.90 0.88
CA SER A 27 -15.93 15.77 0.19
C SER A 27 -15.14 14.95 1.21
N PHE A 28 -15.54 13.71 1.43
CA PHE A 28 -14.80 12.74 2.25
C PHE A 28 -13.37 12.49 1.73
N SER A 29 -12.94 13.19 0.67
CA SER A 29 -11.55 13.34 0.26
C SER A 29 -10.63 13.82 1.38
N ALA A 30 -11.11 14.57 2.37
CA ALA A 30 -10.29 14.92 3.55
C ALA A 30 -10.03 13.71 4.48
N LEU A 31 -10.87 12.67 4.40
CA LEU A 31 -10.70 11.39 5.10
C LEU A 31 -9.97 10.34 4.25
N ALA A 32 -9.89 10.57 2.93
CA ALA A 32 -9.04 9.77 2.06
C ALA A 32 -7.59 10.18 2.33
N THR A 33 -6.95 9.49 3.27
CA THR A 33 -5.49 9.57 3.39
C THR A 33 -4.90 9.30 2.02
N GLN A 34 -4.05 10.21 1.54
CA GLN A 34 -3.38 10.02 0.26
C GLN A 34 -2.49 8.79 0.42
N GLY A 35 -2.93 7.67 -0.16
CA GLY A 35 -2.22 6.40 -0.03
C GLY A 35 -0.76 6.60 -0.41
N LYS A 36 0.15 6.26 0.51
CA LYS A 36 1.59 6.34 0.25
C LYS A 36 1.88 5.48 -0.98
N ARG A 37 2.54 6.05 -1.98
CA ARG A 37 3.06 5.28 -3.11
C ARG A 37 4.16 4.37 -2.57
N LEU A 38 4.00 3.07 -2.78
CA LEU A 38 5.00 2.08 -2.41
C LEU A 38 5.91 1.81 -3.61
N TYR A 39 7.20 1.82 -3.37
CA TYR A 39 8.21 1.50 -4.37
C TYR A 39 8.77 0.11 -4.07
N MET A 40 8.63 -0.80 -5.03
CA MET A 40 9.18 -2.14 -4.93
C MET A 40 10.17 -2.40 -6.05
N ASP A 41 11.32 -2.93 -5.70
CA ASP A 41 12.33 -3.36 -6.64
C ASP A 41 12.41 -4.89 -6.69
N GLY A 42 12.65 -5.43 -7.88
CA GLY A 42 12.60 -6.85 -8.17
C GLY A 42 13.90 -7.34 -8.79
N LEU A 43 14.51 -8.34 -8.15
CA LEU A 43 15.68 -9.10 -8.62
C LEU A 43 16.97 -8.28 -8.69
N CYS A 44 17.61 -8.10 -7.53
CA CYS A 44 19.05 -7.83 -7.46
C CYS A 44 19.68 -8.72 -6.38
N PHE A 45 21.00 -8.64 -6.21
CA PHE A 45 21.66 -9.30 -5.08
C PHE A 45 21.50 -8.47 -3.81
N LEU A 46 21.54 -9.13 -2.65
CA LEU A 46 21.58 -8.42 -1.37
C LEU A 46 22.77 -7.43 -1.37
N PRO A 47 22.57 -6.13 -1.11
CA PRO A 47 23.66 -5.17 -1.09
C PRO A 47 24.61 -5.44 0.08
N ASP A 48 25.88 -5.11 -0.10
CA ASP A 48 26.91 -5.25 0.94
C ASP A 48 26.61 -4.36 2.17
N ASP A 49 25.99 -3.20 1.97
CA ASP A 49 25.51 -2.31 3.04
C ASP A 49 23.98 -2.17 3.03
N LEU A 50 23.34 -2.58 4.12
CA LEU A 50 21.89 -2.44 4.30
C LEU A 50 21.41 -0.98 4.42
N ASN A 51 22.31 -0.04 4.71
CA ASN A 51 21.98 1.39 4.71
C ASN A 51 21.60 1.89 3.32
N ASP A 52 22.08 1.24 2.26
CA ASP A 52 21.74 1.59 0.88
C ASP A 52 20.25 1.41 0.62
N LEU A 53 19.62 0.36 1.19
CA LEU A 53 18.17 0.14 1.12
C LEU A 53 17.38 1.26 1.77
N LYS A 54 17.87 1.79 2.89
CA LYS A 54 17.22 2.91 3.59
C LYS A 54 17.37 4.22 2.81
N SER A 55 18.53 4.44 2.21
CA SER A 55 18.83 5.65 1.46
C SER A 55 18.12 5.71 0.10
N SER A 56 17.80 4.56 -0.50
CA SER A 56 17.14 4.47 -1.81
C SER A 56 15.66 4.85 -1.80
N GLY A 57 15.02 4.83 -0.63
CA GLY A 57 13.59 5.11 -0.47
C GLY A 57 12.67 3.99 -0.98
N ILE A 58 13.20 2.79 -1.23
CA ILE A 58 12.43 1.60 -1.59
C ILE A 58 11.70 1.07 -0.34
N ASP A 59 10.45 0.65 -0.51
CA ASP A 59 9.60 0.14 0.58
C ASP A 59 9.71 -1.38 0.75
N ALA A 60 9.95 -2.12 -0.34
CA ALA A 60 10.18 -3.55 -0.30
C ALA A 60 11.06 -3.99 -1.48
N TYR A 61 11.76 -5.08 -1.28
CA TYR A 61 12.79 -5.52 -2.19
C TYR A 61 12.90 -7.05 -2.19
N LEU A 62 13.00 -7.65 -3.39
CA LEU A 62 13.25 -9.08 -3.56
C LEU A 62 14.69 -9.30 -4.02
N CYS A 63 15.50 -9.96 -3.19
CA CYS A 63 16.88 -10.31 -3.51
C CYS A 63 17.15 -11.81 -3.63
N ASP A 64 18.13 -12.13 -4.47
CA ASP A 64 18.83 -13.41 -4.46
C ASP A 64 19.93 -13.36 -3.38
N ILE A 65 19.90 -14.30 -2.44
CA ILE A 65 20.91 -14.48 -1.37
C ILE A 65 21.88 -15.61 -1.69
N SER A 66 21.77 -16.22 -2.88
CA SER A 66 22.63 -17.33 -3.24
C SER A 66 24.03 -16.87 -3.60
N ASP A 67 25.01 -17.61 -3.10
CA ASP A 67 26.38 -17.55 -3.59
C ASP A 67 26.48 -18.37 -4.87
N ILE A 68 27.20 -17.84 -5.86
CA ILE A 68 27.45 -18.53 -7.13
C ILE A 68 28.91 -18.95 -7.19
N GLU A 69 29.14 -20.26 -7.12
CA GLU A 69 30.46 -20.86 -7.25
C GLU A 69 30.67 -21.38 -8.69
N ALA A 70 31.79 -20.98 -9.31
CA ALA A 70 32.20 -21.50 -10.61
C ALA A 70 32.94 -22.83 -10.44
N ILE A 71 32.37 -23.91 -10.98
CA ILE A 71 32.94 -25.25 -10.94
C ILE A 71 33.55 -25.57 -12.30
N LYS A 72 34.87 -25.81 -12.33
CA LYS A 72 35.57 -26.31 -13.52
C LYS A 72 35.41 -27.82 -13.61
N GLN A 73 34.84 -28.28 -14.72
CA GLN A 73 34.67 -29.69 -15.01
C GLN A 73 35.95 -30.30 -15.62
N PRO A 74 36.13 -31.63 -15.54
CA PRO A 74 37.28 -32.31 -16.13
C PRO A 74 37.41 -32.15 -17.64
N ASP A 75 36.30 -31.90 -18.35
CA ASP A 75 36.27 -31.63 -19.79
C ASP A 75 36.63 -30.17 -20.15
N GLY A 76 36.99 -29.36 -19.14
CA GLY A 76 37.36 -27.95 -19.28
C GLY A 76 36.18 -26.98 -19.27
N THR A 77 34.93 -27.46 -19.28
CA THR A 77 33.73 -26.61 -19.21
C THR A 77 33.54 -26.00 -17.82
N THR A 78 32.74 -24.92 -17.74
CA THR A 78 32.38 -24.28 -16.46
C THR A 78 30.89 -24.43 -16.19
N ASN A 79 30.57 -24.97 -15.02
CA ASN A 79 29.23 -24.93 -14.44
C ASN A 79 29.18 -23.90 -13.31
N TYR A 80 27.96 -23.47 -12.97
CA TYR A 80 27.71 -22.57 -11.85
C TYR A 80 26.80 -23.27 -10.85
N LYS A 81 27.28 -23.43 -9.63
CA LYS A 81 26.51 -24.00 -8.52
C LYS A 81 26.02 -22.87 -7.63
N ARG A 82 24.73 -22.91 -7.30
CA ARG A 82 24.13 -22.02 -6.30
C ARG A 82 24.23 -22.64 -4.91
N THR A 83 24.73 -21.87 -3.96
CA THR A 83 24.76 -22.17 -2.52
C THR A 83 24.07 -21.04 -1.75
N TYR A 84 23.98 -21.15 -0.42
CA TYR A 84 23.29 -20.20 0.46
C TYR A 84 24.07 -20.02 1.77
#